data_AF-A0A8J7UYM3-F1
#
_entry.id   AF-A0A8J7UYM3-F1
#
_cell.length_a   1.000
_cell.length_b   1.000
_cell.length_c   1.000
_cell.angle_alpha   90.00
_cell.angle_beta   90.00
_cell.angle_gamma   90.00
#
_symmetry.space_group_name_H-M   'P 1'
#
loop_
_entity.id
_entity.type
_entity.pdbx_description
1 polymer ?
#
loop_
_entity_poly.entity_id
_entity_poly.type
_entity_poly.pdbx_seq_one_letter_code
_entity_poly.pdbx_strand_id
1 'polypeptide(L)'
;MNSKKFTEAMSKLNDKYVDEALSYEKSRISKTSPKRMGILIAAVIAVLALCGFATCELGLFDSWFQKPSADPIRTVQSAIEGQADKEYTICVRVDEIEVSESETERVIKMYSGSDLAKERGWTDEYLAEHFVVVWAKYYAEYDHTKTFMNDGCMEQYFYLAQDVKTGKWQIVDNTSPNTGVSP
;
A
#
# COMPACT_ATOMS: atom_id res chain seq x y z
N MET A 1 -27.41 -29.00 34.41
CA MET A 1 -27.94 -27.88 33.59
C MET A 1 -28.44 -28.47 32.28
N ASN A 2 -29.68 -28.20 31.88
CA ASN A 2 -30.35 -28.91 30.77
C ASN A 2 -29.88 -28.32 29.42
N SER A 3 -29.07 -29.08 28.67
CA SER A 3 -28.47 -28.65 27.39
C SER A 3 -29.51 -28.20 26.35
N LYS A 4 -30.75 -28.72 26.43
CA LYS A 4 -31.85 -28.31 25.55
C LYS A 4 -32.21 -26.83 25.70
N LYS A 5 -32.15 -26.27 26.92
CA LYS A 5 -32.49 -24.86 27.18
C LYS A 5 -31.44 -23.89 26.62
N PHE A 6 -30.18 -24.32 26.55
CA PHE A 6 -29.09 -23.49 26.04
C PHE A 6 -29.12 -23.41 24.51
N THR A 7 -29.33 -24.53 23.82
CA THR A 7 -29.38 -24.57 22.35
C THR A 7 -30.60 -23.82 21.82
N GLU A 8 -31.74 -23.90 22.50
CA GLU A 8 -32.95 -23.14 22.13
C GLU A 8 -32.76 -21.63 22.30
N ALA A 9 -32.08 -21.19 23.37
CA ALA A 9 -31.75 -19.78 23.58
C ALA A 9 -30.76 -19.25 22.53
N MET A 10 -29.76 -20.05 22.13
CA MET A 10 -28.80 -19.67 21.08
C MET A 10 -29.43 -19.62 19.68
N SER A 11 -30.31 -20.57 19.35
CA SER A 11 -31.04 -20.54 18.07
C SER A 11 -31.90 -19.28 17.95
N LYS A 12 -32.59 -18.92 19.03
CA LYS A 12 -33.47 -17.74 19.07
C LYS A 12 -32.70 -16.42 18.97
N LEU A 13 -31.45 -16.38 19.46
CA LEU A 13 -30.55 -15.25 19.26
C LEU A 13 -30.10 -15.15 17.79
N ASN A 14 -29.71 -16.28 17.17
CA ASN A 14 -29.21 -16.29 15.80
C ASN A 14 -30.25 -15.78 14.80
N ASP A 15 -31.51 -16.24 14.91
CA ASP A 15 -32.57 -15.88 13.97
C ASP A 15 -32.92 -14.39 14.04
N LYS A 16 -32.94 -13.80 15.26
CA LYS A 16 -33.24 -12.38 15.45
C LYS A 16 -32.21 -11.47 14.78
N TYR A 17 -30.91 -11.77 14.91
CA TYR A 17 -29.87 -10.93 14.34
C TYR A 17 -29.74 -11.11 12.82
N VAL A 18 -30.05 -12.29 12.28
CA VAL A 18 -30.10 -12.53 10.83
C VAL A 18 -31.27 -11.78 10.19
N ASP A 19 -32.46 -11.82 10.79
CA ASP A 19 -33.62 -11.07 10.30
C ASP A 19 -33.41 -9.55 10.39
N GLU A 20 -32.77 -9.08 11.47
CA GLU A 20 -32.44 -7.66 11.64
C GLU A 20 -31.41 -7.19 10.60
N ALA A 21 -30.39 -8.01 10.29
CA ALA A 21 -29.41 -7.72 9.24
C ALA A 21 -30.05 -7.61 7.84
N LEU A 22 -30.95 -8.54 7.50
CA LEU A 22 -31.67 -8.51 6.22
C LEU A 22 -32.63 -7.31 6.12
N SER A 23 -33.21 -6.88 7.24
CA SER A 23 -34.09 -5.70 7.27
C SER A 23 -33.33 -4.37 7.08
N TYR A 24 -32.10 -4.29 7.61
CA TYR A 24 -31.19 -3.16 7.41
C TYR A 24 -30.71 -3.04 5.96
N GLU A 25 -30.45 -4.17 5.29
CA GLU A 25 -30.07 -4.20 3.88
C GLU A 25 -31.25 -3.75 2.97
N LYS A 26 -32.45 -4.25 3.27
CA LYS A 26 -33.66 -3.97 2.46
C LYS A 26 -34.15 -2.51 2.55
N SER A 27 -33.83 -1.81 3.65
CA SER A 27 -34.24 -0.41 3.86
C SER A 27 -33.28 0.62 3.24
N ARG A 28 -32.05 0.24 2.87
CA ARG A 28 -31.10 1.14 2.17
C ARG A 28 -31.31 1.22 0.66
N ILE A 29 -32.10 0.33 0.06
CA ILE A 29 -32.40 0.37 -1.37
C ILE A 29 -33.53 1.37 -1.63
N SER A 30 -33.22 2.65 -1.45
CA SER A 30 -34.05 3.74 -1.97
C SER A 30 -33.93 3.75 -3.51
N LYS A 31 -35.07 3.68 -4.19
CA LYS A 31 -35.18 3.67 -5.66
C LYS A 31 -34.64 4.98 -6.24
N THR A 32 -33.35 5.03 -6.55
CA THR A 32 -32.72 6.14 -7.28
C THR A 32 -32.75 5.83 -8.77
N SER A 33 -33.31 6.76 -9.54
CA SER A 33 -33.54 6.61 -10.98
C SER A 33 -32.23 6.38 -11.76
N PRO A 34 -32.15 5.39 -12.66
CA PRO A 34 -30.89 4.94 -13.30
C PRO A 34 -30.23 6.00 -14.20
N LYS A 35 -30.98 7.01 -14.67
CA LYS A 35 -30.45 8.05 -15.58
C LYS A 35 -29.50 9.03 -14.89
N ARG A 36 -29.65 9.30 -13.59
CA ARG A 36 -28.75 10.21 -12.84
C ARG A 36 -27.49 9.50 -12.35
N MET A 37 -27.56 8.19 -12.10
CA MET A 37 -26.42 7.39 -11.65
C MET A 37 -25.36 7.24 -12.75
N GLY A 38 -25.78 6.99 -14.00
CA GLY A 38 -24.85 6.84 -15.12
C GLY A 38 -24.02 8.11 -15.40
N ILE A 39 -24.62 9.30 -15.23
CA ILE A 39 -23.93 10.58 -15.41
C ILE A 39 -22.96 10.86 -14.25
N LEU A 40 -23.33 10.52 -13.01
CA LEU A 40 -22.44 10.68 -11.85
C LEU A 40 -21.25 9.72 -11.90
N ILE A 41 -21.45 8.46 -12.33
CA ILE A 41 -20.38 7.48 -12.50
C ILE A 41 -19.43 7.91 -13.63
N ALA A 42 -19.97 8.36 -14.77
CA ALA A 42 -19.15 8.86 -15.88
C ALA A 42 -18.36 10.13 -15.51
N ALA A 43 -18.96 11.03 -14.73
CA ALA A 43 -18.27 12.23 -14.24
C ALA A 43 -17.18 11.89 -13.22
N VAL A 44 -17.39 10.93 -12.32
CA VAL A 44 -16.35 10.46 -11.38
C VAL A 44 -15.22 9.76 -12.12
N ILE A 45 -15.50 8.92 -13.12
CA ILE A 45 -14.46 8.29 -13.96
C ILE A 45 -13.68 9.35 -14.75
N ALA A 46 -14.35 10.37 -15.30
CA ALA A 46 -13.70 11.47 -15.99
C ALA A 46 -12.85 12.33 -15.06
N VAL A 47 -13.30 12.59 -13.83
CA VAL A 47 -12.52 13.32 -12.80
C VAL A 47 -11.33 12.50 -12.31
N LEU A 48 -11.47 11.18 -12.12
CA LEU A 48 -10.36 10.27 -11.80
C LEU A 48 -9.37 10.11 -12.97
N ALA A 49 -9.84 10.25 -14.22
CA ALA A 49 -8.98 10.22 -15.41
C ALA A 49 -8.26 11.56 -15.66
N LEU A 50 -8.88 12.70 -15.30
CA LEU A 50 -8.34 14.05 -15.41
C LEU A 50 -7.41 14.43 -14.26
N CYS A 51 -7.68 13.93 -13.05
CA CYS A 51 -6.72 13.91 -11.95
C CYS A 51 -5.90 12.64 -12.06
N GLY A 52 -4.90 12.61 -12.94
CA GLY A 52 -3.88 11.55 -12.92
C GLY A 52 -3.32 11.44 -11.49
N PHE A 53 -3.80 10.44 -10.75
CA PHE A 53 -3.34 10.04 -9.43
C PHE A 53 -2.86 11.18 -8.52
N ALA A 54 -3.78 12.08 -8.15
CA ALA A 54 -3.63 12.86 -6.93
C ALA A 54 -4.18 12.10 -5.71
N THR A 55 -4.07 10.77 -5.70
CA THR A 55 -4.35 9.94 -4.51
C THR A 55 -3.06 9.64 -3.76
N CYS A 56 -2.33 10.67 -3.35
CA CYS A 56 -1.40 10.56 -2.22
C CYS A 56 -2.12 10.70 -0.86
N GLU A 57 -3.45 10.80 -0.84
CA GLU A 57 -4.26 10.95 0.39
C GLU A 57 -5.26 9.80 0.63
N LEU A 58 -4.93 8.57 0.25
CA LEU A 58 -5.63 7.39 0.77
C LEU A 58 -4.57 6.52 1.47
N GLY A 59 -4.36 6.78 2.76
CA GLY A 59 -3.33 6.17 3.63
C GLY A 59 -3.42 4.66 3.78
N LEU A 60 -3.22 3.92 2.69
CA LEU A 60 -3.14 2.46 2.60
C LEU A 60 -1.71 1.96 2.39
N PHE A 61 -0.75 2.87 2.22
CA PHE A 61 0.68 2.55 2.15
C PHE A 61 1.39 3.52 3.07
N ASP A 62 2.30 3.01 3.90
CA ASP A 62 3.10 3.83 4.81
C ASP A 62 3.82 4.88 3.96
N SER A 63 3.30 6.11 3.98
CA SER A 63 3.55 7.06 2.91
C SER A 63 4.92 7.66 3.16
N TRP A 64 5.94 7.00 2.62
CA TRP A 64 7.26 7.59 2.47
C TRP A 64 7.10 9.00 1.91
N PHE A 65 7.66 10.00 2.59
CA PHE A 65 7.73 11.37 2.09
C PHE A 65 8.70 11.44 0.91
N GLN A 66 8.27 10.87 -0.21
CA GLN A 66 9.05 10.69 -1.43
C GLN A 66 8.80 11.84 -2.41
N LYS A 67 9.81 12.16 -3.21
CA LYS A 67 9.73 13.08 -4.35
C LYS A 67 9.96 12.28 -5.63
N PRO A 68 8.89 11.85 -6.33
CA PRO A 68 9.02 11.03 -7.53
C PRO A 68 9.92 11.68 -8.60
N SER A 69 10.83 10.88 -9.14
CA SER A 69 11.88 11.28 -10.10
C SER A 69 11.93 10.30 -11.28
N ALA A 70 12.48 10.72 -12.41
CA ALA A 70 12.76 9.82 -13.54
C ALA A 70 13.90 8.81 -13.24
N ASP A 71 14.63 9.05 -12.16
CA ASP A 71 15.67 8.18 -11.61
C ASP A 71 15.14 7.51 -10.32
N PRO A 72 15.02 6.17 -10.26
CA PRO A 72 14.47 5.46 -9.11
C PRO A 72 15.33 5.62 -7.86
N ILE A 73 16.66 5.75 -8.01
CA ILE A 73 17.58 5.98 -6.89
C ILE A 73 17.25 7.31 -6.21
N ARG A 74 17.01 8.37 -7.00
CA ARG A 74 16.62 9.69 -6.45
C ARG A 74 15.28 9.66 -5.74
N THR A 75 14.31 8.87 -6.22
CA THR A 75 13.03 8.70 -5.53
C THR A 75 13.27 8.09 -4.14
N VAL A 76 14.02 6.99 -4.05
CA VAL A 76 14.31 6.31 -2.78
C VAL A 76 15.17 7.16 -1.85
N GLN A 77 16.19 7.83 -2.37
CA GLN A 77 16.99 8.77 -1.58
C GLN A 77 16.11 9.85 -0.95
N SER A 78 15.22 10.48 -1.74
CA SER A 78 14.32 11.52 -1.22
C SER A 78 13.35 10.99 -0.16
N ALA A 79 12.92 9.74 -0.29
CA ALA A 79 12.04 9.08 0.66
C ALA A 79 12.73 8.83 2.01
N ILE A 80 13.98 8.35 1.97
CA ILE A 80 14.81 8.10 3.15
C ILE A 80 15.14 9.43 3.82
N GLU A 81 15.61 10.43 3.07
CA GLU A 81 15.91 11.76 3.60
C GLU A 81 14.67 12.44 4.19
N GLY A 82 13.49 12.25 3.58
CA GLY A 82 12.21 12.73 4.10
C GLY A 82 11.80 12.10 5.44
N GLN A 83 12.44 11.01 5.88
CA GLN A 83 12.24 10.49 7.23
C GLN A 83 12.81 11.43 8.31
N ALA A 84 13.79 12.27 7.98
CA ALA A 84 14.34 13.27 8.89
C ALA A 84 13.33 14.38 9.23
N ASP A 85 12.32 14.58 8.39
CA ASP A 85 11.25 15.56 8.61
C ASP A 85 10.17 15.04 9.59
N LYS A 86 10.25 13.77 10.01
CA LYS A 86 9.36 13.21 11.03
C LYS A 86 9.78 13.73 12.41
N GLU A 87 8.78 14.11 13.21
CA GLU A 87 9.00 14.76 14.52
C GLU A 87 9.82 13.92 15.52
N TYR A 88 9.84 12.60 15.34
CA TYR A 88 10.54 11.64 16.19
C TYR A 88 11.90 11.18 15.63
N THR A 89 12.36 11.73 14.51
CA THR A 89 13.66 11.40 13.92
C THR A 89 14.66 12.51 14.24
N ILE A 90 15.83 12.14 14.77
CA ILE A 90 16.94 13.06 15.04
C ILE A 90 17.80 13.23 13.79
N CYS A 91 18.21 12.12 13.18
CA CYS A 91 19.00 12.16 11.97
C CYS A 91 18.75 10.95 11.07
N VAL A 92 18.96 11.14 9.77
CA VAL A 92 18.99 10.07 8.78
C VAL A 92 20.17 10.32 7.85
N ARG A 93 20.93 9.26 7.55
CA ARG A 93 22.04 9.30 6.62
C ARG A 93 21.99 8.10 5.69
N VAL A 94 21.89 8.35 4.39
CA VAL A 94 22.03 7.32 3.37
C VAL A 94 23.52 6.95 3.29
N ASP A 95 23.82 5.67 3.49
CA ASP A 95 25.18 5.14 3.38
C ASP A 95 25.41 4.56 1.98
N GLU A 96 24.49 3.71 1.49
CA GLU A 96 24.54 3.09 0.16
C GLU A 96 23.15 3.01 -0.46
N ILE A 97 23.08 3.09 -1.79
CA ILE A 97 21.83 2.97 -2.55
C ILE A 97 22.13 2.49 -3.98
N GLU A 98 21.44 1.45 -4.42
CA GLU A 98 21.62 0.89 -5.76
C GLU A 98 20.36 0.18 -6.27
N VAL A 99 20.24 0.09 -7.59
CA VAL A 99 19.23 -0.76 -8.22
C VAL A 99 19.64 -2.22 -8.05
N SER A 100 18.73 -3.04 -7.52
CA SER A 100 18.95 -4.48 -7.36
C SER A 100 18.28 -5.24 -8.50
N GLU A 101 19.06 -5.54 -9.54
CA GLU A 101 18.56 -6.28 -10.72
C GLU A 101 18.06 -7.68 -10.35
N SER A 102 18.80 -8.40 -9.50
CA SER A 102 18.42 -9.76 -9.09
C SER A 102 17.11 -9.78 -8.30
N GLU A 103 16.90 -8.78 -7.43
CA GLU A 103 15.65 -8.69 -6.67
C GLU A 103 14.51 -8.19 -7.55
N THR A 104 14.80 -7.32 -8.51
CA THR A 104 13.85 -6.91 -9.55
C THR A 104 13.32 -8.11 -10.33
N GLU A 105 14.21 -8.95 -10.87
CA GLU A 105 13.82 -10.17 -11.58
C GLU A 105 13.01 -11.13 -10.69
N ARG A 106 13.44 -11.32 -9.45
CA ARG A 106 12.75 -12.20 -8.49
C ARG A 106 11.33 -11.72 -8.21
N VAL A 107 11.15 -10.42 -7.98
CA VAL A 107 9.87 -9.81 -7.62
C VAL A 107 8.93 -9.72 -8.84
N ILE A 108 9.45 -9.39 -10.02
CA ILE A 108 8.67 -9.46 -11.28
C ILE A 108 8.10 -10.87 -11.44
N LYS A 109 8.93 -11.91 -11.33
CA LYS A 109 8.46 -13.31 -11.43
C LYS A 109 7.41 -13.67 -10.38
N MET A 110 7.50 -13.11 -9.18
CA MET A 110 6.52 -13.34 -8.11
C MET A 110 5.17 -12.67 -8.42
N TYR A 111 5.19 -11.48 -9.02
CA TYR A 111 3.97 -10.73 -9.36
C TYR A 111 3.35 -11.13 -10.69
N SER A 112 4.12 -11.61 -11.67
CA SER A 112 3.62 -11.99 -12.99
C SER A 112 2.46 -13.00 -12.88
N GLY A 113 1.33 -12.67 -13.51
CA GLY A 113 0.09 -13.45 -13.45
C GLY A 113 -0.60 -13.55 -12.07
N SER A 114 -0.06 -12.93 -11.02
CA SER A 114 -0.65 -12.95 -9.67
C SER A 114 -1.95 -12.15 -9.60
N ASP A 115 -2.81 -12.50 -8.64
CA ASP A 115 -4.06 -11.76 -8.43
C ASP A 115 -3.81 -10.33 -7.95
N LEU A 116 -2.77 -10.11 -7.14
CA LEU A 116 -2.38 -8.76 -6.71
C LEU A 116 -1.94 -7.87 -7.89
N ALA A 117 -1.19 -8.43 -8.84
CA ALA A 117 -0.81 -7.69 -10.05
C ALA A 117 -2.05 -7.31 -10.88
N LYS A 118 -3.00 -8.24 -11.05
CA LYS A 118 -4.28 -7.97 -11.74
C LYS A 118 -5.10 -6.89 -11.03
N GLU A 119 -5.21 -6.95 -9.70
CA GLU A 119 -5.92 -5.93 -8.90
C GLU A 119 -5.29 -4.55 -9.03
N ARG A 120 -3.95 -4.48 -9.16
CA ARG A 120 -3.20 -3.24 -9.39
C ARG A 120 -3.15 -2.80 -10.87
N GLY A 121 -3.70 -3.61 -11.78
CA GLY A 121 -3.65 -3.36 -13.23
C GLY A 121 -2.25 -3.50 -13.84
N TRP A 122 -1.35 -4.21 -13.17
CA TRP A 122 0.00 -4.49 -13.65
C TRP A 122 -0.03 -5.72 -14.57
N THR A 123 0.21 -5.50 -15.85
CA THR A 123 0.44 -6.60 -16.81
C THR A 123 1.87 -7.10 -16.70
N ASP A 124 2.15 -8.28 -17.26
CA ASP A 124 3.51 -8.83 -17.28
C ASP A 124 4.45 -7.92 -18.07
N GLU A 125 3.97 -7.28 -19.14
CA GLU A 125 4.72 -6.28 -19.92
C GLU A 125 4.98 -5.02 -19.09
N TYR A 126 3.98 -4.53 -18.35
CA TYR A 126 4.16 -3.40 -17.45
C TYR A 126 5.21 -3.71 -16.37
N LEU A 127 5.17 -4.89 -15.76
CA LEU A 127 6.16 -5.29 -14.77
C LEU A 127 7.57 -5.39 -15.37
N ALA A 128 7.70 -5.88 -16.61
CA ALA A 128 9.00 -6.00 -17.27
C ALA A 128 9.64 -4.64 -17.60
N GLU A 129 8.85 -3.61 -17.91
CA GLU A 129 9.35 -2.31 -18.38
C GLU A 129 9.29 -1.19 -17.31
N HIS A 130 8.39 -1.32 -16.33
CA HIS A 130 8.01 -0.24 -15.43
C HIS A 130 8.01 -0.64 -13.95
N PHE A 131 8.76 -1.69 -13.60
CA PHE A 131 8.98 -2.10 -12.21
C PHE A 131 10.47 -2.25 -11.92
N VAL A 132 10.91 -1.74 -10.77
CA VAL A 132 12.30 -1.86 -10.33
C VAL A 132 12.38 -1.97 -8.82
N VAL A 133 13.39 -2.67 -8.33
CA VAL A 133 13.71 -2.76 -6.91
C VAL A 133 15.02 -2.00 -6.66
N VAL A 134 14.99 -1.11 -5.68
CA VAL A 134 16.18 -0.38 -5.21
C VAL A 134 16.49 -0.89 -3.81
N TRP A 135 17.73 -1.31 -3.59
CA TRP A 135 18.25 -1.59 -2.25
C TRP A 135 18.91 -0.34 -1.70
N ALA A 136 18.73 -0.10 -0.41
CA ALA A 136 19.45 0.95 0.29
C ALA A 136 19.88 0.51 1.69
N LYS A 137 21.01 1.08 2.10
CA LYS A 137 21.55 1.03 3.45
C LYS A 137 21.62 2.45 3.99
N TYR A 138 21.02 2.66 5.17
CA TYR A 138 20.99 3.98 5.78
C TYR A 138 20.97 3.88 7.30
N TYR A 139 21.52 4.89 7.96
CA TYR A 139 21.45 5.03 9.41
C TYR A 139 20.27 5.94 9.79
N ALA A 140 19.55 5.58 10.84
CA ALA A 140 18.54 6.43 11.46
C ALA A 140 18.78 6.52 12.97
N GLU A 141 18.64 7.73 13.50
CA GLU A 141 18.66 8.03 14.93
C GLU A 141 17.33 8.68 15.30
N TYR A 142 16.76 8.26 16.42
CA TYR A 142 15.42 8.64 16.85
C TYR A 142 15.43 9.33 18.21
N ASP A 143 14.44 10.19 18.42
CA ASP A 143 14.17 10.76 19.73
C ASP A 143 13.44 9.73 20.60
N HIS A 144 14.18 9.04 21.47
CA HIS A 144 13.67 8.03 22.39
C HIS A 144 12.69 8.55 23.44
N THR A 145 12.46 9.87 23.52
CA THR A 145 11.37 10.44 24.31
C THR A 145 10.03 10.41 23.56
N LYS A 146 10.06 10.28 22.23
CA LYS A 146 8.90 10.30 21.33
C LYS A 146 8.58 8.96 20.69
N THR A 147 9.56 8.06 20.58
CA THR A 147 9.39 6.73 19.98
C THR A 147 10.18 5.66 20.74
N PHE A 148 9.77 4.39 20.56
CA PHE A 148 10.50 3.21 21.06
C PHE A 148 11.34 2.54 19.97
N MET A 149 11.46 3.17 18.79
CA MET A 149 12.29 2.67 17.70
C MET A 149 13.77 2.74 18.07
N ASN A 150 14.52 1.69 17.80
CA ASN A 150 15.96 1.67 18.03
C ASN A 150 16.69 2.44 16.93
N ASP A 151 17.75 3.15 17.33
CA ASP A 151 18.72 3.68 16.38
C ASP A 151 19.46 2.54 15.69
N GLY A 152 19.93 2.78 14.47
CA GLY A 152 20.76 1.79 13.80
C GLY A 152 20.85 1.94 12.29
N CYS A 153 21.70 1.09 11.72
CA CYS A 153 21.76 0.87 10.29
C CYS A 153 20.59 -0.03 9.87
N MET A 154 19.82 0.47 8.91
CA MET A 154 18.74 -0.22 8.23
C MET A 154 19.25 -0.64 6.85
N GLU A 155 18.88 -1.84 6.44
CA GLU A 155 18.98 -2.29 5.05
C GLU A 155 17.57 -2.60 4.59
N GLN A 156 17.16 -2.08 3.43
CA GLN A 156 15.79 -2.23 2.92
C GLN A 156 15.78 -2.32 1.39
N TYR A 157 14.86 -3.12 0.88
CA TYR A 157 14.45 -3.11 -0.51
C TYR A 157 13.21 -2.24 -0.66
N PHE A 158 13.24 -1.35 -1.64
CA PHE A 158 12.14 -0.49 -2.04
C PHE A 158 11.65 -0.95 -3.40
N TYR A 159 10.36 -1.22 -3.51
CA TYR A 159 9.72 -1.63 -4.74
C TYR A 159 9.13 -0.38 -5.40
N LEU A 160 9.51 -0.11 -6.65
CA LEU A 160 9.08 1.06 -7.38
C LEU A 160 8.33 0.67 -8.65
N ALA A 161 7.27 1.41 -8.91
CA ALA A 161 6.54 1.36 -10.16
C ALA A 161 6.67 2.70 -10.90
N GLN A 162 6.84 2.67 -12.21
CA GLN A 162 6.92 3.87 -13.04
C GLN A 162 5.53 4.32 -13.48
N ASP A 163 5.23 5.59 -13.29
CA ASP A 163 4.10 6.22 -13.95
C ASP A 163 4.44 6.46 -15.42
N VAL A 164 3.80 5.73 -16.33
CA VAL A 164 4.04 5.81 -17.78
C VAL A 164 3.74 7.21 -18.36
N LYS A 165 2.84 7.98 -17.74
CA LYS A 165 2.51 9.34 -18.23
C LYS A 165 3.59 10.34 -17.90
N THR A 166 4.16 10.24 -16.68
CA THR A 166 5.13 11.22 -16.19
C THR A 166 6.58 10.74 -16.29
N GLY A 167 6.80 9.45 -16.51
CA GLY A 167 8.11 8.79 -16.50
C GLY A 167 8.74 8.70 -15.11
N LYS A 168 8.00 9.03 -14.05
CA LYS A 168 8.53 9.10 -12.69
C LYS A 168 8.30 7.81 -11.91
N TRP A 169 9.30 7.41 -11.15
CA TRP A 169 9.26 6.26 -10.26
C TRP A 169 8.67 6.63 -8.90
N GLN A 170 7.82 5.76 -8.37
CA GLN A 170 7.20 5.90 -7.06
C GLN A 170 7.38 4.61 -6.26
N ILE A 171 7.73 4.72 -4.98
CA ILE A 171 7.76 3.61 -4.04
C ILE A 171 6.32 3.18 -3.80
N VAL A 172 6.05 1.91 -4.09
CA VAL A 172 4.75 1.26 -3.91
C VAL A 172 4.71 0.32 -2.72
N ASP A 173 5.88 -0.13 -2.25
CA ASP A 173 6.04 -1.00 -1.10
C ASP A 173 7.54 -1.10 -0.72
N ASN A 174 7.86 -1.63 0.46
CA ASN A 174 9.24 -1.86 0.89
C ASN A 174 9.31 -3.03 1.88
N THR A 175 10.46 -3.70 1.93
CA THR A 175 10.73 -4.78 2.89
C THR A 175 12.16 -4.72 3.40
N SER A 176 12.39 -5.19 4.62
CA SER A 176 13.75 -5.48 5.06
C SER A 176 14.23 -6.80 4.44
N PRO A 177 15.54 -6.95 4.15
CA PRO A 177 16.11 -8.23 3.73
C PRO A 177 15.78 -9.31 4.75
N ASN A 178 15.39 -10.49 4.27
CA ASN A 178 15.28 -11.66 5.12
C ASN A 178 16.69 -12.12 5.52
N THR A 179 17.22 -11.55 6.61
CA THR A 179 18.36 -12.15 7.31
C THR A 179 17.83 -13.41 7.97
N GLY A 180 18.06 -14.58 7.39
CA GLY A 180 17.58 -15.89 7.86
C GLY A 180 18.16 -16.35 9.20
N VAL A 181 18.22 -15.48 10.19
CA VAL A 181 18.61 -15.80 11.55
C VAL A 181 17.32 -16.01 12.34
N SER A 182 16.85 -17.26 12.37
CA SER A 182 15.86 -17.67 13.37
C SER A 182 16.46 -17.47 14.78
N PRO A 183 15.67 -17.01 15.76
CA PRO A 183 16.08 -16.99 17.17
C PRO A 183 16.46 -18.37 17.70
#